data_AF-A0A7S4IG72-F1
#
_entry.id   AF-A0A7S4IG72-F1
#
_cell.length_a   1.000
_cell.length_b   1.000
_cell.length_c   1.000
_cell.angle_alpha   90.00
_cell.angle_beta   90.00
_cell.angle_gamma   90.00
#
_symmetry.space_group_name_H-M   'P 1'
#
loop_
_entity.id
_entity.type
_entity.pdbx_description
1 polymer ?
#
loop_
_entity_poly.entity_id
_entity_poly.type
_entity_poly.pdbx_seq_one_letter_code
_entity_poly.pdbx_strand_id
1 'polypeptide(L)'
;VLTLASILRDTLRVAQLPDSGEPHMKMDLYHQIADGYKNAPDLRITWLSDLAALQLKHEGNVEAGMAHLQCAIIIAEYLLSVGKIEKHLVPWDTFQSVFPIAQEFGECSEEAVCQSNSFTVTGLIDALNLAVKYFMQSEYYEYAAQIYKIICPIQEHSQMYKELANSYTQLQSCWSSVNEKNTERLLGKYFRVGFYGEKFGDLNGTQYIYKEPKLTHILEMSERLKDFYSQQTGEDILTLDASKSLDSLDPTKCFMQITHMEPFRNSPTDTAPRNSFFEKNTKLS
;
A
#
# COMPACT_ATOMS: atom_id res chain seq x y z
N VAL A 1 -0.48 -1.96 21.01
CA VAL A 1 -1.53 -0.94 21.25
C VAL A 1 -0.88 0.42 21.03
N LEU A 2 -1.11 1.04 19.87
CA LEU A 2 -0.70 2.43 19.63
C LEU A 2 -1.55 3.32 20.54
N THR A 3 -0.92 4.14 21.36
CA THR A 3 -1.60 5.03 22.30
C THR A 3 -2.09 6.29 21.59
N LEU A 4 -3.14 6.96 22.06
CA LEU A 4 -3.56 8.28 21.53
C LEU A 4 -2.38 9.27 21.43
N ALA A 5 -1.41 9.17 22.34
CA ALA A 5 -0.18 9.95 22.34
C ALA A 5 0.75 9.67 21.14
N SER A 6 0.80 8.44 20.61
CA SER A 6 1.56 8.14 19.39
C SER A 6 0.85 8.73 18.16
N ILE A 7 -0.46 8.58 18.08
CA ILE A 7 -1.26 9.16 16.98
C ILE A 7 -1.12 10.68 16.92
N LEU A 8 -1.22 11.36 18.06
CA LEU A 8 -1.05 12.81 18.16
C LEU A 8 0.37 13.24 17.80
N ARG A 9 1.39 12.48 18.25
CA ARG A 9 2.79 12.72 17.87
C ARG A 9 2.98 12.61 16.36
N ASP A 10 2.47 11.54 15.75
CA ASP A 10 2.67 11.28 14.32
C ASP A 10 1.89 12.27 13.46
N THR A 11 0.68 12.67 13.90
CA THR A 11 -0.10 13.75 13.27
C THR A 11 0.66 15.09 13.32
N LEU A 12 1.30 15.41 14.45
CA LEU A 12 2.15 16.60 14.58
C LEU A 12 3.40 16.51 13.69
N ARG A 13 4.01 15.32 13.56
CA ARG A 13 5.15 15.10 12.65
C ARG A 13 4.75 15.35 11.20
N VAL A 14 3.57 14.87 10.77
CA VAL A 14 3.06 15.13 9.41
C VAL A 14 2.90 16.63 9.15
N ALA A 15 2.37 17.39 10.10
CA ALA A 15 2.21 18.85 9.97
C ALA A 15 3.55 19.62 9.95
N GLN A 16 4.60 19.04 10.55
CA GLN A 16 5.94 19.62 10.61
C GLN A 16 6.83 19.22 9.42
N LEU A 17 6.47 18.14 8.70
CA LEU A 17 7.20 17.74 7.51
C LEU A 17 6.91 18.71 6.37
N PRO A 18 7.96 19.32 5.77
CA PRO A 18 7.76 20.20 4.63
C PRO A 18 7.15 19.42 3.46
N ASP A 19 6.39 20.10 2.59
CA ASP A 19 5.83 19.48 1.38
C ASP A 19 6.89 19.01 0.37
N SER A 20 8.14 19.47 0.54
CA SER A 20 9.35 18.97 -0.14
C SER A 20 9.99 17.76 0.55
N GLY A 21 9.31 17.17 1.54
CA GLY A 21 9.68 15.95 2.26
C GLY A 21 9.88 14.74 1.34
N GLU A 22 10.64 13.73 1.80
CA GLU A 22 10.74 12.43 1.13
C GLU A 22 9.35 11.79 1.12
N PRO A 23 8.79 11.50 -0.07
CA PRO A 23 7.40 11.06 -0.17
C PRO A 23 7.10 9.79 0.60
N HIS A 24 8.01 8.81 0.61
CA HIS A 24 7.77 7.54 1.29
C HIS A 24 7.68 7.72 2.81
N MET A 25 8.48 8.58 3.43
CA MET A 25 8.37 8.90 4.85
C MET A 25 6.99 9.50 5.20
N LYS A 26 6.51 10.44 4.38
CA LYS A 26 5.19 11.04 4.59
C LYS A 26 4.07 9.99 4.41
N MET A 27 4.18 9.14 3.40
CA MET A 27 3.22 8.06 3.15
C MET A 27 3.19 7.02 4.28
N ASP A 28 4.34 6.62 4.81
CA ASP A 28 4.44 5.68 5.93
C ASP A 28 3.79 6.25 7.19
N LEU A 29 4.03 7.53 7.50
CA LEU A 29 3.36 8.21 8.61
C LEU A 29 1.84 8.24 8.44
N TYR A 30 1.33 8.52 7.24
CA TYR A 30 -0.12 8.49 6.98
C TYR A 30 -0.70 7.09 7.23
N HIS A 31 0.00 6.05 6.78
CA HIS A 31 -0.41 4.66 7.02
C HIS A 31 -0.40 4.33 8.53
N GLN A 32 0.66 4.71 9.26
CA GLN A 32 0.76 4.51 10.71
C GLN A 32 -0.35 5.24 11.48
N ILE A 33 -0.67 6.48 11.09
CA ILE A 33 -1.76 7.25 11.68
C ILE A 33 -3.11 6.56 11.42
N ALA A 34 -3.37 6.13 10.18
CA ALA A 34 -4.57 5.38 9.83
C ALA A 34 -4.70 4.10 10.67
N ASP A 35 -3.61 3.35 10.84
CA ASP A 35 -3.57 2.15 11.69
C ASP A 35 -3.70 2.46 13.18
N GLY A 36 -3.38 3.68 13.61
CA GLY A 36 -3.69 4.16 14.96
C GLY A 36 -5.20 4.33 15.21
N TYR A 37 -5.96 4.74 14.20
CA TYR A 37 -7.40 4.98 14.28
C TYR A 37 -8.26 3.71 14.13
N LYS A 38 -7.86 2.57 14.70
CA LYS A 38 -8.61 1.30 14.60
C LYS A 38 -10.06 1.41 15.07
N ASN A 39 -10.30 2.19 16.12
CA ASN A 39 -11.63 2.36 16.73
C ASN A 39 -12.40 3.58 16.17
N ALA A 40 -11.86 4.26 15.16
CA ALA A 40 -12.47 5.44 14.54
C ALA A 40 -12.47 5.27 13.01
N PRO A 41 -13.34 4.40 12.48
CA PRO A 41 -13.32 4.00 11.07
C PRO A 41 -13.52 5.18 10.09
N ASP A 42 -14.31 6.20 10.44
CA ASP A 42 -14.43 7.43 9.64
C ASP A 42 -13.07 8.13 9.45
N LEU A 43 -12.35 8.38 10.56
CA LEU A 43 -11.03 9.01 10.50
C LEU A 43 -10.03 8.13 9.75
N ARG A 44 -10.09 6.82 9.98
CA ARG A 44 -9.20 5.87 9.31
C ARG A 44 -9.36 5.91 7.79
N ILE A 45 -10.59 5.92 7.28
CA ILE A 45 -10.85 6.04 5.83
C ILE A 45 -10.42 7.41 5.30
N THR A 46 -10.58 8.50 6.07
CA THR A 46 -10.06 9.82 5.68
C THR A 46 -8.54 9.78 5.48
N TRP A 47 -7.79 9.27 6.45
CA TRP A 47 -6.33 9.16 6.35
C TRP A 47 -5.88 8.26 5.21
N LEU A 48 -6.56 7.13 4.98
CA LEU A 48 -6.27 6.24 3.84
C LEU A 48 -6.60 6.89 2.49
N SER A 49 -7.67 7.68 2.42
CA SER A 49 -8.02 8.42 1.20
C SER A 49 -7.00 9.52 0.90
N ASP A 50 -6.54 10.23 1.93
CA ASP A 50 -5.48 11.23 1.78
C ASP A 50 -4.13 10.58 1.44
N LEU A 51 -3.83 9.40 2.00
CA LEU A 51 -2.68 8.58 1.63
C LEU A 51 -2.76 8.20 0.14
N ALA A 52 -3.92 7.75 -0.34
CA ALA A 52 -4.12 7.43 -1.75
C ALA A 52 -3.87 8.67 -2.64
N ALA A 53 -4.40 9.84 -2.26
CA ALA A 53 -4.15 11.08 -2.99
C ALA A 53 -2.66 11.46 -3.04
N LEU A 54 -1.95 11.28 -1.92
CA LEU A 54 -0.51 11.50 -1.84
C LEU A 54 0.26 10.50 -2.73
N GLN A 55 -0.11 9.22 -2.71
CA GLN A 55 0.47 8.19 -3.58
C GLN A 55 0.33 8.55 -5.06
N LEU A 56 -0.86 9.01 -5.48
CA LEU A 56 -1.10 9.42 -6.87
C LEU A 56 -0.26 10.62 -7.30
N LYS A 57 0.03 11.55 -6.39
CA LYS A 57 0.93 12.69 -6.66
C LYS A 57 2.35 12.24 -7.00
N HIS A 58 2.75 11.05 -6.53
CA HIS A 58 4.09 10.48 -6.71
C HIS A 58 4.06 9.19 -7.55
N GLU A 59 3.06 9.04 -8.44
CA GLU A 59 2.93 7.91 -9.37
C GLU A 59 2.75 6.51 -8.72
N GLY A 60 2.47 6.47 -7.41
CA GLY A 60 2.17 5.27 -6.61
C GLY A 60 0.77 4.72 -6.83
N ASN A 61 0.41 4.46 -8.09
CA ASN A 61 -0.95 4.01 -8.46
C ASN A 61 -1.34 2.69 -7.76
N VAL A 62 -0.43 1.73 -7.64
CA VAL A 62 -0.73 0.44 -6.98
C VAL A 62 -1.04 0.64 -5.50
N GLU A 63 -0.22 1.46 -4.85
CA GLU A 63 -0.31 1.77 -3.43
C GLU A 63 -1.58 2.58 -3.13
N ALA A 64 -1.97 3.50 -4.03
CA ALA A 64 -3.28 4.17 -3.97
C ALA A 64 -4.44 3.17 -4.12
N GLY A 65 -4.33 2.21 -5.03
CA GLY A 65 -5.30 1.12 -5.18
C GLY A 65 -5.42 0.26 -3.91
N MET A 66 -4.29 -0.05 -3.27
CA MET A 66 -4.27 -0.77 -1.99
C MET A 66 -4.92 0.01 -0.85
N ALA A 67 -4.66 1.32 -0.76
CA ALA A 67 -5.29 2.18 0.25
C ALA A 67 -6.81 2.23 0.09
N HIS A 68 -7.31 2.35 -1.15
CA HIS A 68 -8.76 2.28 -1.42
C HIS A 68 -9.35 0.89 -1.15
N LEU A 69 -8.61 -0.19 -1.43
CA LEU A 69 -9.03 -1.54 -1.07
C LEU A 69 -9.14 -1.70 0.45
N GLN A 70 -8.21 -1.11 1.21
CA GLN A 70 -8.28 -1.08 2.67
C GLN A 70 -9.49 -0.27 3.17
N CYS A 71 -9.82 0.87 2.55
CA CYS A 71 -11.07 1.58 2.82
C CYS A 71 -12.29 0.67 2.57
N ALA A 72 -12.31 -0.06 1.45
CA ALA A 72 -13.40 -0.98 1.13
C ALA A 72 -13.53 -2.12 2.15
N ILE A 73 -12.41 -2.66 2.65
CA ILE A 73 -12.41 -3.65 3.73
C ILE A 73 -13.07 -3.08 4.99
N ILE A 74 -12.66 -1.87 5.43
CA ILE A 74 -13.22 -1.22 6.62
C ILE A 74 -14.73 -0.96 6.46
N ILE A 75 -15.16 -0.49 5.28
CA ILE A 75 -16.59 -0.28 4.99
C ILE A 75 -17.35 -1.60 5.02
N ALA A 76 -16.81 -2.65 4.40
CA ALA A 76 -17.43 -3.97 4.37
C ALA A 76 -17.58 -4.57 5.77
N GLU A 77 -16.55 -4.47 6.62
CA GLU A 77 -16.60 -4.91 8.02
C GLU A 77 -17.71 -4.19 8.80
N TYR A 78 -17.80 -2.87 8.67
CA TYR A 78 -18.87 -2.10 9.31
C TYR A 78 -20.25 -2.49 8.78
N LEU A 79 -20.44 -2.58 7.47
CA LEU A 79 -21.74 -2.96 6.89
C LEU A 79 -22.19 -4.36 7.33
N LEU A 80 -21.24 -5.28 7.52
CA LEU A 80 -21.50 -6.60 8.07
C LEU A 80 -21.90 -6.52 9.55
N SER A 81 -21.21 -5.73 10.37
CA SER A 81 -21.52 -5.61 11.81
C SER A 81 -22.89 -5.00 12.07
N VAL A 82 -23.33 -4.04 11.25
CA VAL A 82 -24.66 -3.43 11.35
C VAL A 82 -25.75 -4.18 10.57
N GLY A 83 -25.42 -5.32 9.94
CA GLY A 83 -26.38 -6.14 9.19
C GLY A 83 -26.93 -5.50 7.90
N LYS A 84 -26.23 -4.52 7.32
CA LYS A 84 -26.61 -3.86 6.06
C LYS A 84 -26.18 -4.63 4.81
N ILE A 85 -25.30 -5.62 4.95
CA ILE A 85 -24.90 -6.53 3.88
C ILE A 85 -24.82 -7.95 4.43
N GLU A 86 -25.20 -8.94 3.62
CA GLU A 86 -25.14 -10.33 4.03
C GLU A 86 -23.72 -10.88 3.94
N LYS A 87 -23.31 -11.69 4.94
CA LYS A 87 -21.97 -12.28 5.03
C LYS A 87 -21.55 -13.04 3.77
N HIS A 88 -22.51 -13.71 3.11
CA HIS A 88 -22.22 -14.53 1.93
C HIS A 88 -21.89 -13.68 0.67
N LEU A 89 -22.25 -12.39 0.65
CA LEU A 89 -21.96 -11.46 -0.46
C LEU A 89 -20.55 -10.88 -0.40
N VAL A 90 -19.85 -11.04 0.72
CA VAL A 90 -18.51 -10.50 0.95
C VAL A 90 -17.51 -11.66 1.03
N PRO A 91 -16.91 -12.08 -0.10
CA PRO A 91 -15.96 -13.18 -0.11
C PRO A 91 -14.61 -12.72 0.49
N TRP A 92 -14.46 -12.90 1.80
CA TRP A 92 -13.25 -12.52 2.54
C TRP A 92 -11.97 -13.16 2.01
N ASP A 93 -12.05 -14.40 1.54
CA ASP A 93 -10.93 -15.08 0.91
C ASP A 93 -10.42 -14.32 -0.33
N THR A 94 -11.31 -13.64 -1.07
CA THR A 94 -10.94 -12.80 -2.20
C THR A 94 -10.22 -11.54 -1.75
N PHE A 95 -10.65 -10.90 -0.67
CA PHE A 95 -9.91 -9.77 -0.08
C PHE A 95 -8.51 -10.21 0.35
N GLN A 96 -8.39 -11.34 1.06
CA GLN A 96 -7.09 -11.91 1.46
C GLN A 96 -6.21 -12.28 0.26
N SER A 97 -6.83 -12.69 -0.85
CA SER A 97 -6.12 -12.99 -2.09
C SER A 97 -5.50 -11.75 -2.76
N VAL A 98 -5.89 -10.53 -2.39
CA VAL A 98 -5.28 -9.29 -2.90
C VAL A 98 -4.47 -8.61 -1.80
N PHE A 99 -5.00 -8.60 -0.57
CA PHE A 99 -4.46 -7.95 0.60
C PHE A 99 -4.38 -8.94 1.77
N PRO A 100 -3.29 -9.74 1.89
CA PRO A 100 -3.17 -10.80 2.89
C PRO A 100 -3.30 -10.33 4.35
N ILE A 101 -2.97 -9.06 4.64
CA ILE A 101 -3.01 -8.48 5.99
C ILE A 101 -4.46 -8.14 6.42
N ALA A 102 -5.46 -8.35 5.55
CA ALA A 102 -6.87 -8.02 5.83
C ALA A 102 -7.42 -8.62 7.14
N GLN A 103 -6.88 -9.74 7.61
CA GLN A 103 -7.33 -10.39 8.85
C GLN A 103 -6.97 -9.60 10.13
N GLU A 104 -6.01 -8.68 10.07
CA GLU A 104 -5.56 -7.88 11.23
C GLU A 104 -6.46 -6.67 11.53
N PHE A 105 -7.50 -6.43 10.72
CA PHE A 105 -8.47 -5.35 10.94
C PHE A 105 -9.63 -5.73 11.86
N GLY A 106 -9.52 -6.91 12.49
CA GLY A 106 -10.50 -7.55 13.36
C GLY A 106 -11.32 -6.63 14.26
N GLU A 107 -12.64 -6.84 14.16
CA GLU A 107 -13.72 -6.38 15.03
C GLU A 107 -13.84 -4.86 15.15
N CYS A 108 -14.47 -4.24 14.14
CA CYS A 108 -15.12 -2.95 14.34
C CYS A 108 -16.10 -3.09 15.51
N SER A 109 -15.84 -2.39 16.63
CA SER A 109 -16.68 -2.50 17.81
C SER A 109 -18.12 -2.10 17.46
N GLU A 110 -19.11 -2.82 17.99
CA GLU A 110 -20.53 -2.50 17.78
C GLU A 110 -20.89 -1.07 18.23
N GLU A 111 -20.02 -0.44 19.02
CA GLU A 111 -20.15 0.94 19.52
C GLU A 111 -19.59 2.02 18.56
N ALA A 112 -18.90 1.64 17.47
CA ALA A 112 -18.35 2.59 16.50
C ALA A 112 -19.46 3.19 15.63
N VAL A 113 -19.90 4.40 15.99
CA VAL A 113 -20.89 5.15 15.20
C VAL A 113 -20.21 5.75 13.97
N CYS A 114 -20.41 5.13 12.80
CA CYS A 114 -19.93 5.69 11.54
C CYS A 114 -20.94 6.70 10.99
N GLN A 115 -20.51 7.95 10.75
CA GLN A 115 -21.40 9.04 10.34
C GLN A 115 -21.20 9.50 8.89
N SER A 116 -20.08 9.14 8.24
CA SER A 116 -19.87 9.56 6.85
C SER A 116 -20.75 8.82 5.86
N ASN A 117 -21.04 9.49 4.74
CA ASN A 117 -21.79 8.93 3.61
C ASN A 117 -21.07 7.75 2.92
N SER A 118 -19.79 7.53 3.24
CA SER A 118 -18.98 6.44 2.70
C SER A 118 -19.38 5.06 3.25
N PHE A 119 -20.02 4.99 4.42
CA PHE A 119 -20.45 3.72 5.03
C PHE A 119 -21.81 3.23 4.50
N THR A 120 -21.87 3.05 3.19
CA THR A 120 -23.03 2.54 2.45
C THR A 120 -22.60 1.48 1.44
N VAL A 121 -23.55 0.67 0.93
CA VAL A 121 -23.25 -0.31 -0.12
C VAL A 121 -22.67 0.38 -1.36
N THR A 122 -23.19 1.55 -1.72
CA THR A 122 -22.65 2.37 -2.80
C THR A 122 -21.23 2.84 -2.49
N GLY A 123 -20.96 3.34 -1.27
CA GLY A 123 -19.61 3.74 -0.87
C GLY A 123 -18.59 2.60 -0.88
N LEU A 124 -19.01 1.38 -0.54
CA LEU A 124 -18.20 0.17 -0.69
C LEU A 124 -17.85 -0.08 -2.18
N ILE A 125 -18.86 -0.08 -3.05
CA ILE A 125 -18.67 -0.28 -4.50
C ILE A 125 -17.76 0.82 -5.09
N ASP A 126 -17.93 2.07 -4.67
CA ASP A 126 -17.12 3.21 -5.13
C ASP A 126 -15.64 3.05 -4.72
N ALA A 127 -15.37 2.66 -3.47
CA ALA A 127 -14.01 2.38 -3.00
C ALA A 127 -13.35 1.22 -3.78
N LEU A 128 -14.11 0.15 -4.04
CA LEU A 128 -13.64 -0.98 -4.85
C LEU A 128 -13.38 -0.56 -6.31
N ASN A 129 -14.23 0.27 -6.91
CA ASN A 129 -14.03 0.79 -8.26
C ASN A 129 -12.80 1.70 -8.37
N LEU A 130 -12.51 2.51 -7.35
CA LEU A 130 -11.26 3.28 -7.28
C LEU A 130 -10.04 2.35 -7.23
N ALA A 131 -10.07 1.30 -6.41
CA ALA A 131 -9.00 0.31 -6.38
C ALA A 131 -8.79 -0.37 -7.75
N VAL A 132 -9.87 -0.79 -8.42
CA VAL A 132 -9.83 -1.34 -9.78
C VAL A 132 -9.19 -0.36 -10.76
N LYS A 133 -9.63 0.90 -10.76
CA LYS A 133 -9.10 1.95 -11.65
C LYS A 133 -7.58 2.04 -11.53
N TYR A 134 -7.05 2.11 -10.31
CA TYR A 134 -5.62 2.28 -10.11
C TYR A 134 -4.83 0.99 -10.39
N PHE A 135 -5.37 -0.19 -10.07
CA PHE A 135 -4.74 -1.45 -10.47
C PHE A 135 -4.67 -1.62 -11.99
N MET A 136 -5.70 -1.21 -12.72
CA MET A 136 -5.69 -1.22 -14.19
C MET A 136 -4.62 -0.27 -14.75
N GLN A 137 -4.49 0.94 -14.19
CA GLN A 137 -3.46 1.91 -14.58
C GLN A 137 -2.03 1.42 -14.31
N SER A 138 -1.85 0.60 -13.28
CA SER A 138 -0.57 0.01 -12.91
C SER A 138 -0.28 -1.36 -13.54
N GLU A 139 -1.17 -1.88 -14.39
CA GLU A 139 -1.04 -3.20 -15.03
C GLU A 139 -1.16 -4.40 -14.06
N TYR A 140 -1.79 -4.19 -12.88
CA TYR A 140 -2.14 -5.22 -11.91
C TYR A 140 -3.55 -5.79 -12.22
N TYR A 141 -3.71 -6.27 -13.44
CA TYR A 141 -4.99 -6.73 -14.00
C TYR A 141 -5.62 -7.88 -13.20
N GLU A 142 -4.81 -8.76 -12.63
CA GLU A 142 -5.26 -9.88 -11.80
C GLU A 142 -5.93 -9.39 -10.51
N TYR A 143 -5.39 -8.36 -9.87
CA TYR A 143 -6.02 -7.76 -8.69
C TYR A 143 -7.32 -7.04 -9.04
N ALA A 144 -7.35 -6.29 -10.13
CA ALA A 144 -8.59 -5.69 -10.65
C ALA A 144 -9.66 -6.77 -10.91
N ALA A 145 -9.28 -7.89 -11.51
CA ALA A 145 -10.18 -9.01 -11.76
C ALA A 145 -10.69 -9.68 -10.47
N GLN A 146 -9.85 -9.81 -9.43
CA GLN A 146 -10.32 -10.32 -8.12
C GLN A 146 -11.35 -9.37 -7.49
N ILE A 147 -11.16 -8.05 -7.58
CA ILE A 147 -12.13 -7.09 -7.02
C ILE A 147 -13.50 -7.24 -7.68
N TYR A 148 -13.58 -7.49 -8.98
CA TYR A 148 -14.87 -7.72 -9.64
C TYR A 148 -15.62 -8.96 -9.11
N LYS A 149 -14.92 -9.96 -8.57
CA LYS A 149 -15.57 -11.09 -7.88
C LYS A 149 -16.22 -10.71 -6.55
N ILE A 150 -15.88 -9.54 -6.00
CA ILE A 150 -16.51 -8.93 -4.83
C ILE A 150 -17.67 -8.04 -5.27
N ILE A 151 -17.47 -7.21 -6.30
CA ILE A 151 -18.46 -6.26 -6.79
C ILE A 151 -19.69 -6.96 -7.40
N CYS A 152 -19.48 -7.96 -8.27
CA CYS A 152 -20.58 -8.56 -9.04
C CYS A 152 -21.67 -9.20 -8.16
N PRO A 153 -21.36 -10.01 -7.12
CA PRO A 153 -22.38 -10.57 -6.23
C PRO A 153 -23.24 -9.49 -5.54
N ILE A 154 -22.61 -8.39 -5.12
CA ILE A 154 -23.31 -7.26 -4.47
C ILE A 154 -24.26 -6.58 -5.46
N GLN A 155 -23.81 -6.32 -6.68
CA GLN A 155 -24.60 -5.70 -7.74
C GLN A 155 -25.76 -6.60 -8.18
N GLU A 156 -25.53 -7.92 -8.30
CA GLU A 156 -26.56 -8.90 -8.65
C GLU A 156 -27.66 -8.97 -7.59
N HIS A 157 -27.28 -9.10 -6.31
CA HIS A 157 -28.23 -9.10 -5.19
C HIS A 157 -29.02 -7.79 -5.13
N SER A 158 -28.36 -6.65 -5.41
CA SER A 158 -28.98 -5.32 -5.40
C SER A 158 -29.73 -4.97 -6.69
N GLN A 159 -29.84 -5.89 -7.65
CA GLN A 159 -30.51 -5.71 -8.94
C GLN A 159 -29.96 -4.53 -9.78
N MET A 160 -28.67 -4.22 -9.64
CA MET A 160 -27.97 -3.17 -10.38
C MET A 160 -27.54 -3.67 -11.77
N TYR A 161 -28.49 -4.07 -12.62
CA TYR A 161 -28.22 -4.82 -13.85
C TYR A 161 -27.34 -4.07 -14.86
N LYS A 162 -27.47 -2.74 -14.93
CA LYS A 162 -26.67 -1.91 -15.84
C LYS A 162 -25.20 -1.90 -15.41
N GLU A 163 -24.97 -1.70 -14.12
CA GLU A 163 -23.65 -1.68 -13.52
C GLU A 163 -23.01 -3.07 -13.57
N LEU A 164 -23.80 -4.12 -13.32
CA LEU A 164 -23.38 -5.52 -13.42
C LEU A 164 -22.89 -5.87 -14.83
N ALA A 165 -23.64 -5.49 -15.87
CA ALA A 165 -23.23 -5.71 -17.26
C ALA A 165 -21.90 -5.00 -17.60
N ASN A 166 -21.72 -3.77 -17.08
CA ASN A 166 -20.45 -3.07 -17.22
C ASN A 166 -19.31 -3.76 -16.46
N SER A 167 -19.54 -4.21 -15.22
CA SER A 167 -18.55 -4.93 -14.42
C SER A 167 -18.04 -6.19 -15.13
N TYR A 168 -18.91 -6.98 -15.76
CA TYR A 168 -18.50 -8.14 -16.56
C TYR A 168 -17.69 -7.76 -17.81
N THR A 169 -18.01 -6.64 -18.45
CA THR A 169 -17.25 -6.12 -19.60
C THR A 169 -15.83 -5.69 -19.19
N GLN A 170 -15.72 -5.02 -18.04
CA GLN A 170 -14.41 -4.64 -17.48
C GLN A 170 -13.62 -5.87 -17.01
N LEU A 171 -14.28 -6.86 -16.40
CA LEU A 171 -13.66 -8.13 -16.01
C LEU A 171 -13.10 -8.89 -17.22
N GLN A 172 -13.85 -8.94 -18.32
CA GLN A 172 -13.34 -9.49 -19.59
C GLN A 172 -12.07 -8.75 -20.02
N SER A 173 -12.08 -7.42 -19.96
CA SER A 173 -10.95 -6.57 -20.36
C SER A 173 -9.71 -6.79 -19.48
N CYS A 174 -9.90 -7.05 -18.18
CA CYS A 174 -8.83 -7.45 -17.26
C CYS A 174 -8.15 -8.74 -17.74
N TRP A 175 -8.94 -9.79 -17.99
CA TRP A 175 -8.38 -11.09 -18.40
C TRP A 175 -7.79 -11.08 -19.81
N SER A 176 -8.35 -10.31 -20.74
CA SER A 176 -7.73 -10.07 -22.04
C SER A 176 -6.34 -9.44 -21.88
N SER A 177 -6.22 -8.43 -21.00
CA SER A 177 -4.94 -7.77 -20.72
C SER A 177 -3.92 -8.71 -20.07
N VAL A 178 -4.36 -9.59 -19.14
CA VAL A 178 -3.51 -10.65 -18.56
C VAL A 178 -3.02 -11.59 -19.65
N ASN A 179 -3.91 -12.05 -20.54
CA ASN A 179 -3.56 -12.97 -21.61
C ASN A 179 -2.54 -12.37 -22.59
N GLU A 180 -2.71 -11.09 -22.97
CA GLU A 180 -1.83 -10.40 -23.90
C GLU A 180 -0.47 -10.04 -23.28
N LYS A 181 -0.44 -9.61 -22.01
CA LYS A 181 0.74 -9.02 -21.37
C LYS A 181 1.28 -9.84 -20.21
N ASN A 182 1.07 -11.16 -20.23
CA ASN A 182 1.35 -12.00 -19.06
C ASN A 182 2.82 -11.91 -18.60
N THR A 183 3.78 -11.75 -19.52
CA THR A 183 5.22 -11.86 -19.23
C THR A 183 6.03 -10.57 -19.41
N GLU A 184 5.44 -9.50 -19.95
CA GLU A 184 6.19 -8.31 -20.39
C GLU A 184 6.02 -7.10 -19.45
N ARG A 185 5.20 -7.25 -18.39
CA ARG A 185 4.90 -6.16 -17.45
C ARG A 185 6.10 -5.86 -16.56
N LEU A 186 6.28 -4.58 -16.21
CA LEU A 186 7.27 -4.13 -15.23
C LEU A 186 6.53 -3.63 -13.99
N LEU A 187 6.46 -4.46 -12.94
CA LEU A 187 5.68 -4.16 -11.73
C LEU A 187 6.44 -3.35 -10.67
N GLY A 188 7.71 -3.00 -10.94
CA GLY A 188 8.60 -2.20 -10.10
C GLY A 188 9.95 -2.87 -9.87
N LYS A 189 10.89 -2.13 -9.30
CA LYS A 189 12.18 -2.63 -8.80
C LYS A 189 12.26 -2.45 -7.30
N TYR A 190 13.05 -3.30 -6.65
CA TYR A 190 13.23 -3.28 -5.21
C TYR A 190 14.65 -2.87 -4.86
N PHE A 191 14.79 -1.99 -3.87
CA PHE A 191 16.08 -1.52 -3.37
C PHE A 191 16.09 -1.61 -1.86
N ARG A 192 17.13 -2.22 -1.29
CA ARG A 192 17.39 -2.13 0.15
C ARG A 192 18.14 -0.84 0.41
N VAL A 193 17.63 -0.02 1.32
CA VAL A 193 18.27 1.23 1.79
C VAL A 193 18.52 1.12 3.29
N GLY A 194 19.77 1.19 3.70
CA GLY A 194 20.19 1.25 5.10
C GLY A 194 20.73 2.62 5.46
N PHE A 195 20.41 3.10 6.65
CA PHE A 195 20.82 4.41 7.18
C PHE A 195 21.74 4.22 8.40
N TYR A 196 22.91 4.87 8.40
CA TYR A 196 23.88 4.73 9.49
C TYR A 196 24.54 6.09 9.82
N GLY A 197 24.55 6.45 11.10
CA GLY A 197 25.07 7.73 11.61
C GLY A 197 24.07 8.37 12.58
N GLU A 198 24.56 8.94 13.69
CA GLU A 198 23.70 9.43 14.78
C GLU A 198 22.77 10.57 14.34
N LYS A 199 23.18 11.36 13.34
CA LYS A 199 22.40 12.49 12.80
C LYS A 199 21.15 12.08 12.03
N PHE A 200 21.03 10.81 11.65
CA PHE A 200 19.78 10.26 11.11
C PHE A 200 18.69 10.07 12.17
N GLY A 201 19.01 10.22 13.46
CA GLY A 201 18.05 10.09 14.56
C GLY A 201 17.41 8.70 14.59
N ASP A 202 16.08 8.65 14.52
CA ASP A 202 15.30 7.41 14.54
C ASP A 202 15.65 6.44 13.39
N LEU A 203 16.20 6.94 12.29
CA LEU A 203 16.59 6.12 11.14
C LEU A 203 17.94 5.43 11.34
N ASN A 204 18.76 5.85 12.31
CA ASN A 204 20.10 5.29 12.49
C ASN A 204 20.05 3.77 12.80
N GLY A 205 20.73 2.97 11.99
CA GLY A 205 20.79 1.51 12.10
C GLY A 205 19.58 0.77 11.50
N THR A 206 18.64 1.49 10.89
CA THR A 206 17.46 0.90 10.25
C THR A 206 17.70 0.58 8.78
N GLN A 207 16.93 -0.39 8.26
CA GLN A 207 16.95 -0.79 6.86
C GLN A 207 15.52 -0.92 6.35
N TYR A 208 15.30 -0.44 5.13
CA TYR A 208 14.00 -0.48 4.46
C TYR A 208 14.13 -1.06 3.06
N ILE A 209 13.04 -1.67 2.58
CA ILE A 209 12.89 -2.06 1.18
C ILE A 209 12.04 -1.00 0.49
N TYR A 210 12.64 -0.30 -0.46
CA TYR A 210 11.99 0.66 -1.32
C TYR A 210 11.53 -0.04 -2.60
N LYS A 211 10.29 0.21 -2.99
CA LYS A 211 9.75 -0.20 -4.29
C LYS A 211 9.68 1.02 -5.18
N GLU A 212 10.43 1.01 -6.27
CA GLU A 212 10.52 2.11 -7.22
C GLU A 212 9.81 1.77 -8.55
N PRO A 213 9.32 2.79 -9.28
CA PRO A 213 8.71 2.61 -10.59
C PRO A 213 9.60 1.87 -11.61
N LYS A 214 8.93 1.13 -12.50
CA LYS A 214 9.41 0.35 -13.65
C LYS A 214 10.93 0.36 -13.94
N LEU A 215 11.46 1.51 -14.36
CA LEU A 215 12.80 1.63 -14.92
C LEU A 215 13.78 2.43 -14.04
N THR A 216 13.40 2.82 -12.83
CA THR A 216 14.26 3.62 -11.94
C THR A 216 15.65 2.99 -11.82
N HIS A 217 16.66 3.84 -12.00
CA HIS A 217 18.06 3.43 -11.91
C HIS A 217 18.59 3.69 -10.49
N ILE A 218 19.48 2.83 -9.99
CA ILE A 218 20.01 2.95 -8.62
C ILE A 218 20.70 4.30 -8.36
N LEU A 219 21.34 4.88 -9.39
CA LEU A 219 22.00 6.18 -9.29
C LEU A 219 20.99 7.31 -9.09
N GLU A 220 19.91 7.32 -9.88
CA GLU A 220 18.84 8.33 -9.76
C GLU A 220 18.20 8.29 -8.37
N MET A 221 17.87 7.08 -7.89
CA MET A 221 17.36 6.89 -6.53
C MET A 221 18.38 7.32 -5.47
N SER A 222 19.66 6.98 -5.65
CA SER A 222 20.71 7.36 -4.71
C SER A 222 20.92 8.86 -4.63
N GLU A 223 20.90 9.57 -5.76
CA GLU A 223 21.05 11.03 -5.80
C GLU A 223 19.85 11.69 -5.14
N ARG A 224 18.63 11.28 -5.50
CA ARG A 224 17.38 11.78 -4.88
C ARG A 224 17.40 11.65 -3.34
N LEU A 225 17.80 10.49 -2.82
CA LEU A 225 17.85 10.28 -1.38
C LEU A 225 18.98 11.07 -0.70
N LYS A 226 20.17 11.15 -1.32
CA LYS A 226 21.27 11.97 -0.79
C LYS A 226 20.90 13.44 -0.68
N ASP A 227 20.33 14.00 -1.74
CA ASP A 227 19.94 15.41 -1.79
C ASP A 227 18.92 15.72 -0.70
N PHE A 228 17.97 14.81 -0.48
CA PHE A 228 16.99 14.96 0.59
C PHE A 228 17.61 14.89 1.99
N TYR A 229 18.34 13.81 2.29
CA TYR A 229 18.86 13.57 3.64
C TYR A 229 20.02 14.51 3.99
N SER A 230 20.76 15.01 3.01
CA SER A 230 21.77 16.04 3.26
C SER A 230 21.15 17.35 3.73
N GLN A 231 20.04 17.77 3.12
CA GLN A 231 19.28 18.94 3.55
C GLN A 231 18.67 18.77 4.94
N GLN A 232 18.19 17.57 5.28
CA GLN A 232 17.62 17.30 6.60
C GLN A 232 18.66 17.22 7.72
N THR A 233 19.79 16.55 7.46
CA THR A 233 20.83 16.33 8.48
C THR A 233 21.84 17.49 8.57
N GLY A 234 21.91 18.33 7.54
CA GLY A 234 22.93 19.37 7.39
C GLY A 234 24.33 18.82 7.13
N GLU A 235 24.44 17.54 6.72
CA GLU A 235 25.69 16.84 6.47
C GLU A 235 25.73 16.21 5.08
N ASP A 236 26.93 15.98 4.56
CA ASP A 236 27.10 15.21 3.33
C ASP A 236 26.79 13.72 3.58
N ILE A 237 26.08 13.10 2.63
CA ILE A 237 25.61 11.72 2.73
C ILE A 237 26.53 10.80 1.90
N LEU A 238 27.30 9.98 2.60
CA LEU A 238 28.27 9.07 1.99
C LEU A 238 27.63 7.74 1.59
N THR A 239 27.71 7.35 0.31
CA THR A 239 27.26 6.00 -0.11
C THR A 239 28.28 4.95 0.30
N LEU A 240 27.77 3.84 0.82
CA LEU A 240 28.53 2.62 1.07
C LEU A 240 28.20 1.56 0.03
N ASP A 241 29.23 0.85 -0.43
CA ASP A 241 29.04 -0.37 -1.19
C ASP A 241 28.38 -1.46 -0.32
N ALA A 242 27.66 -2.37 -0.96
CA ALA A 242 26.99 -3.48 -0.29
C ALA A 242 27.96 -4.39 0.49
N SER A 243 29.23 -4.46 0.08
CA SER A 243 30.28 -5.31 0.64
C SER A 243 31.03 -4.71 1.83
N LYS A 244 30.82 -3.44 2.15
CA LYS A 244 31.57 -2.74 3.19
C LYS A 244 31.02 -3.07 4.58
N SER A 245 31.90 -3.41 5.52
CA SER A 245 31.51 -3.65 6.91
C SER A 245 31.01 -2.37 7.58
N LEU A 246 29.97 -2.52 8.41
CA LEU A 246 29.34 -1.44 9.17
C LEU A 246 30.08 -1.17 10.49
N ASP A 247 30.92 -2.10 10.96
CA ASP A 247 31.55 -2.05 12.29
C ASP A 247 32.61 -0.96 12.44
N SER A 248 33.13 -0.45 11.32
CA SER A 248 34.22 0.54 11.28
C SER A 248 33.76 1.92 10.79
N LEU A 249 32.46 2.21 10.83
CA LEU A 249 31.92 3.50 10.38
C LEU A 249 32.05 4.55 11.48
N ASP A 250 32.34 5.78 11.05
CA ASP A 250 32.38 6.95 11.94
C ASP A 250 30.95 7.36 12.31
N PRO A 251 30.51 7.23 13.58
CA PRO A 251 29.12 7.51 13.96
C PRO A 251 28.72 8.99 13.77
N THR A 252 29.69 9.89 13.65
CA THR A 252 29.44 11.33 13.47
C THR A 252 29.08 11.70 12.03
N LYS A 253 29.36 10.81 11.06
CA LYS A 253 29.06 11.00 9.65
C LYS A 253 27.80 10.25 9.24
N CYS A 254 27.16 10.73 8.18
CA CYS A 254 25.97 10.11 7.61
C CYS A 254 26.35 9.18 6.46
N PHE A 255 26.03 7.90 6.61
CA PHE A 255 26.22 6.88 5.60
C PHE A 255 24.90 6.27 5.14
N MET A 256 24.77 6.03 3.85
CA MET A 256 23.66 5.29 3.25
C MET A 256 24.16 4.10 2.44
N GLN A 257 23.54 2.94 2.62
CA GLN A 257 23.82 1.75 1.82
C GLN A 257 22.61 1.44 0.95
N ILE A 258 22.76 1.54 -0.37
CA ILE A 258 21.69 1.29 -1.34
C ILE A 258 22.07 0.08 -2.19
N THR A 259 21.18 -0.91 -2.29
CA THR A 259 21.46 -2.15 -3.02
C THR A 259 20.23 -2.58 -3.80
N HIS A 260 20.37 -2.85 -5.10
CA HIS A 260 19.30 -3.45 -5.90
C HIS A 260 19.02 -4.88 -5.43
N MET A 261 17.74 -5.21 -5.27
CA MET A 261 17.26 -6.50 -4.78
C MET A 261 16.42 -7.18 -5.85
N GLU A 262 16.54 -8.50 -5.94
CA GLU A 262 15.59 -9.32 -6.68
C GLU A 262 14.74 -10.14 -5.69
N PRO A 263 13.43 -10.32 -5.96
CA PRO A 263 12.58 -11.14 -5.12
C PRO A 263 13.14 -12.56 -4.97
N PHE A 264 13.27 -13.03 -3.73
CA PHE A 264 13.69 -14.39 -3.46
C PHE A 264 12.52 -15.36 -3.70
N ARG A 265 12.66 -16.25 -4.70
CA ARG A 265 11.55 -17.07 -5.21
C ARG A 265 11.40 -18.44 -4.54
N ASN A 266 12.32 -18.81 -3.66
CA ASN A 266 12.38 -20.14 -3.03
C ASN A 266 12.27 -20.05 -1.50
N SER A 267 11.35 -19.22 -0.99
CA SER A 267 11.18 -19.10 0.45
C SER A 267 10.66 -20.42 1.05
N PRO A 268 11.24 -20.94 2.14
CA PRO A 268 10.70 -22.09 2.86
C PRO A 268 9.27 -21.87 3.40
N THR A 269 8.83 -20.61 3.47
CA THR A 269 7.48 -20.22 3.92
C THR A 269 6.45 -20.21 2.81
N ASP A 270 6.83 -20.34 1.54
CA ASP A 270 5.88 -20.40 0.44
C ASP A 270 5.17 -21.77 0.46
N THR A 271 3.92 -21.78 0.91
CA THR A 271 3.09 -23.00 1.03
C THR A 271 2.65 -23.55 -0.33
N ALA A 272 2.80 -22.78 -1.40
CA ALA A 272 2.42 -23.17 -2.76
C ALA A 272 3.41 -22.61 -3.80
N PRO A 273 3.66 -23.35 -4.89
CA PRO A 273 4.55 -22.88 -5.95
C PRO A 273 3.96 -21.66 -6.67
N ARG A 274 4.73 -20.58 -6.75
CA ARG A 274 4.39 -19.37 -7.53
C ARG A 274 4.66 -19.64 -9.01
N ASN A 275 3.62 -19.94 -9.78
CA ASN A 275 3.77 -20.42 -11.16
C ASN A 275 3.71 -19.28 -12.17
N SER A 276 2.77 -18.35 -11.98
CA SER A 276 2.54 -17.24 -12.90
C SER A 276 3.57 -16.12 -12.74
N PHE A 277 3.71 -15.29 -13.77
CA PHE A 277 4.51 -14.06 -13.70
C PHE A 277 4.03 -13.16 -12.55
N PHE A 278 2.73 -13.02 -12.39
CA PHE A 278 2.14 -12.12 -11.40
C PHE A 278 2.42 -12.58 -9.95
N GLU A 279 2.26 -13.86 -9.64
CA GLU A 279 2.54 -14.42 -8.30
C GLU A 279 4.02 -14.30 -7.91
N LYS A 280 4.93 -14.37 -8.89
CA LYS A 280 6.38 -14.21 -8.67
C LYS A 280 6.79 -12.77 -8.35
N ASN A 281 5.92 -11.79 -8.63
CA ASN A 281 6.21 -10.37 -8.50
C ASN A 281 5.27 -9.64 -7.53
N THR A 282 4.35 -10.35 -6.87
CA THR A 282 3.38 -9.80 -5.93
C THR A 282 3.36 -10.60 -4.64
N LYS A 283 2.86 -10.00 -3.54
CA LYS A 283 2.86 -10.62 -2.19
C LYS A 283 4.23 -11.15 -1.80
N LEU A 284 5.23 -10.29 -1.93
CA LEU A 284 6.61 -10.57 -1.56
C LEU A 284 6.83 -10.10 -0.13
N SER A 285 7.62 -10.84 0.64
CA SER A 285 8.01 -10.55 2.03
C SER A 285 9.52 -10.53 2.16
#